data_AF-A0A0N1H5Y0-F1
#
_entry.id   AF-A0A0N1H5Y0-F1
#
_cell.length_a   1.000
_cell.length_b   1.000
_cell.length_c   1.000
_cell.angle_alpha   90.00
_cell.angle_beta   90.00
_cell.angle_gamma   90.00
#
_symmetry.space_group_name_H-M   'P 1'
#
loop_
_entity.id
_entity.type
_entity.pdbx_description
1 polymer ?
#
loop_
_entity_poly.entity_id
_entity_poly.type
_entity_poly.pdbx_seq_one_letter_code
_entity_poly.pdbx_strand_id
1 'polypeptide(L)'
;MWVGHFAIGLAFYLFIHVATIAEYASDEGTPSTRLTPKFVVSTLVFAIASVWQHKYHEYLSSLVKYTLPNRFGATHIVAPHYTAECLLYASLAVLTAKDGQLFNRTLLCVLAFVVVNLGVTADGTKKWQLSKFAGRKAEVRMRWRMLPGLF
;
A
#
# COMPACT_ATOMS: atom_id res chain seq x y z
N MET A 1 -19.03 8.16 -1.90
CA MET A 1 -18.55 6.93 -2.56
C MET A 1 -19.76 6.20 -3.12
N TRP A 2 -19.62 5.47 -4.23
CA TRP A 2 -20.72 4.65 -4.76
C TRP A 2 -20.89 3.37 -3.93
N VAL A 3 -22.12 2.93 -3.71
CA VAL A 3 -22.45 1.82 -2.79
C VAL A 3 -21.76 0.50 -3.16
N GLY A 4 -21.65 0.16 -4.44
CA GLY A 4 -20.98 -1.08 -4.82
C GLY A 4 -19.45 -1.02 -4.68
N HIS A 5 -18.81 0.16 -4.77
CA HIS A 5 -17.38 0.30 -4.45
C HIS A 5 -17.16 0.05 -2.95
N PHE A 6 -18.09 0.52 -2.11
CA PHE A 6 -18.07 0.24 -0.68
C PHE A 6 -18.27 -1.26 -0.39
N ALA A 7 -19.26 -1.89 -1.04
CA ALA A 7 -19.52 -3.33 -0.87
C ALA A 7 -18.35 -4.21 -1.33
N ILE A 8 -17.73 -3.89 -2.46
CA ILE A 8 -16.52 -4.57 -2.96
C ILE A 8 -15.36 -4.41 -1.96
N GLY A 9 -15.18 -3.21 -1.40
CA GLY A 9 -14.17 -2.98 -0.36
C GLY A 9 -14.42 -3.84 0.87
N LEU A 10 -15.66 -3.92 1.36
CA LEU A 10 -16.02 -4.77 2.49
C LEU A 10 -15.77 -6.25 2.20
N ALA A 11 -16.15 -6.72 1.01
CA ALA A 11 -15.92 -8.08 0.56
C ALA A 11 -14.42 -8.39 0.52
N PHE A 12 -13.61 -7.50 -0.06
CA PHE A 12 -12.15 -7.62 -0.08
C PHE A 12 -11.60 -7.79 1.33
N TYR A 13 -11.93 -6.90 2.27
CA TYR A 13 -11.46 -7.01 3.65
C TYR A 13 -11.88 -8.31 4.34
N LEU A 14 -13.11 -8.77 4.11
CA LEU A 14 -13.57 -10.05 4.66
C LEU A 14 -12.75 -11.22 4.11
N PHE A 15 -12.61 -11.32 2.78
CA PHE A 15 -11.96 -12.46 2.15
C PHE A 15 -10.46 -12.52 2.44
N ILE A 16 -9.75 -11.38 2.50
CA ILE A 16 -8.32 -11.42 2.85
C ILE A 16 -8.09 -11.94 4.27
N HIS A 17 -8.95 -11.57 5.22
CA HIS A 17 -8.84 -12.05 6.60
C HIS A 17 -9.13 -13.55 6.69
N VAL A 18 -10.23 -14.00 6.07
CA VAL A 18 -10.59 -15.43 6.03
C VAL A 18 -9.47 -16.24 5.38
N ALA A 19 -8.93 -15.80 4.24
CA ALA A 19 -7.84 -16.50 3.55
C ALA A 19 -6.56 -16.56 4.39
N THR A 20 -6.19 -15.46 5.04
CA THR A 20 -4.99 -15.41 5.91
C THR A 20 -5.14 -16.32 7.12
N ILE A 21 -6.32 -16.32 7.76
CA ILE A 21 -6.62 -17.23 8.88
C ILE A 21 -6.59 -18.68 8.42
N ALA A 22 -7.21 -19.00 7.28
CA ALA A 22 -7.25 -20.35 6.75
C ALA A 22 -5.85 -20.89 6.41
N GLU A 23 -5.00 -20.07 5.80
CA GLU A 23 -3.62 -20.46 5.49
C GLU A 23 -2.79 -20.68 6.76
N TYR A 24 -2.95 -19.82 7.77
CA TYR A 24 -2.29 -19.95 9.06
C TYR A 24 -2.78 -21.19 9.83
N ALA A 25 -4.10 -21.44 9.85
CA ALA A 25 -4.68 -22.61 10.51
C ALA A 25 -4.29 -23.94 9.84
N SER A 26 -3.97 -23.90 8.54
CA SER A 26 -3.46 -25.05 7.79
C SER A 26 -1.94 -25.24 7.94
N ASP A 27 -1.27 -24.39 8.71
CA ASP A 27 0.17 -24.49 8.95
C ASP A 27 0.44 -25.26 10.25
N GLU A 28 0.89 -26.50 10.13
CA GLU A 28 1.27 -27.34 11.27
C GLU A 28 2.67 -27.02 11.82
N GLY A 29 3.38 -26.06 11.21
CA GLY A 29 4.69 -25.60 11.65
C GLY A 29 4.62 -24.90 13.00
N THR A 30 5.59 -25.19 13.89
CA THR A 30 5.74 -24.38 15.11
C THR A 30 6.21 -22.97 14.71
N PRO A 31 5.54 -21.90 15.15
CA PRO A 31 5.96 -20.54 14.83
C PRO A 31 7.36 -20.31 15.42
N SER A 32 8.36 -20.30 14.56
CA SER A 32 9.73 -20.04 14.98
C SER A 32 9.88 -18.54 15.25
N THR A 33 10.00 -18.15 16.51
CA THR A 33 10.25 -16.76 16.94
C THR A 33 11.72 -16.37 16.79
N ARG A 34 12.48 -17.09 15.95
CA ARG A 34 13.90 -16.82 15.75
C ARG A 34 14.04 -15.46 15.08
N LEU A 35 14.89 -14.62 15.67
CA LEU A 35 15.30 -13.33 15.11
C LEU A 35 16.18 -13.57 13.88
N THR A 36 15.55 -13.95 12.77
CA THR A 36 16.21 -14.07 11.48
C THR A 36 16.37 -12.69 10.85
N PRO A 37 17.38 -12.47 9.99
CA PRO A 37 17.49 -11.22 9.22
C PRO A 37 16.20 -10.91 8.43
N LYS A 38 15.55 -11.96 7.90
CA LYS A 38 14.23 -11.88 7.24
C LYS A 38 13.17 -11.28 8.16
N PHE A 39 13.05 -11.79 9.39
CA PHE A 39 12.12 -11.27 10.39
C PHE A 39 12.40 -9.80 10.71
N VAL A 40 13.66 -9.47 11.01
CA VAL A 40 14.07 -8.11 11.39
C VAL A 40 13.81 -7.12 10.26
N VAL A 41 14.29 -7.41 9.04
CA VAL A 41 14.14 -6.51 7.88
C VAL A 41 12.66 -6.33 7.54
N SER A 42 11.88 -7.40 7.48
CA SER A 42 10.46 -7.30 7.12
C SER A 42 9.68 -6.50 8.17
N THR A 43 9.95 -6.72 9.45
CA THR A 43 9.32 -5.96 10.55
C THR A 43 9.71 -4.48 10.51
N LEU A 44 10.97 -4.15 10.22
CA LEU A 44 11.41 -2.77 10.07
C LEU A 44 10.75 -2.08 8.87
N VAL A 45 10.69 -2.74 7.71
CA VAL A 45 9.99 -2.21 6.53
C VAL A 45 8.51 -1.98 6.83
N PHE A 46 7.85 -2.94 7.50
CA PHE A 46 6.46 -2.81 7.92
C PHE A 46 6.25 -1.60 8.83
N ALA A 47 7.10 -1.42 9.85
CA ALA A 47 7.01 -0.31 10.79
C ALA A 47 7.23 1.04 10.10
N ILE A 48 8.26 1.16 9.24
CA ILE A 48 8.56 2.38 8.49
C ILE A 48 7.39 2.73 7.55
N ALA A 49 6.88 1.75 6.80
CA ALA A 49 5.75 1.96 5.91
C ALA A 49 4.48 2.37 6.69
N SER A 50 4.24 1.76 7.85
CA SER A 50 3.11 2.11 8.73
C SER A 50 3.20 3.57 9.21
N VAL A 51 4.37 3.98 9.69
CA VAL A 51 4.60 5.36 10.14
C VAL A 51 4.48 6.34 8.97
N TRP A 52 5.05 6.03 7.81
CA TRP A 52 4.97 6.88 6.63
C TRP A 52 3.51 7.06 6.16
N GLN A 53 2.77 5.96 6.05
CA GLN A 53 1.34 5.97 5.70
C GLN A 53 0.54 6.81 6.70
N HIS A 54 0.73 6.58 8.00
CA HIS A 54 0.05 7.32 9.06
C HIS A 54 0.32 8.82 8.98
N LYS A 55 1.60 9.22 8.89
CA LYS A 55 1.98 10.63 8.76
C LYS A 55 1.45 11.28 7.50
N TYR A 56 1.34 10.54 6.41
CA TYR A 56 0.72 11.05 5.19
C TYR A 56 -0.79 11.28 5.36
N HIS A 57 -1.51 10.34 5.98
CA HIS A 57 -2.95 10.50 6.23
C HIS A 57 -3.26 11.61 7.24
N GLU A 58 -2.46 11.73 8.31
CA GLU A 58 -2.53 12.84 9.26
C GLU A 58 -2.33 14.19 8.56
N TYR A 59 -1.36 14.26 7.65
CA TYR A 59 -1.16 15.45 6.84
C TYR A 59 -2.35 15.71 5.90
N LEU A 60 -2.84 14.71 5.18
CA LEU A 60 -3.98 14.88 4.27
C LEU A 60 -5.25 15.32 5.00
N SER A 61 -5.50 14.81 6.21
CA SER A 61 -6.67 15.19 7.00
C SER A 61 -6.60 16.64 7.50
N SER A 62 -5.39 17.17 7.69
CA SER A 62 -5.17 18.57 8.05
C SER A 62 -5.38 19.56 6.90
N LEU A 63 -5.39 19.09 5.65
CA LEU A 63 -5.48 19.95 4.48
C LEU A 63 -6.92 20.42 4.23
N VAL A 64 -7.05 21.68 3.81
CA VAL A 64 -8.29 22.15 3.19
C VAL A 64 -8.56 21.30 1.94
N LYS A 65 -9.81 20.86 1.78
CA LYS A 65 -10.22 19.93 0.73
C LYS A 65 -9.72 20.41 -0.64
N TYR A 66 -9.09 19.49 -1.38
CA TYR A 66 -8.49 19.74 -2.70
C TYR A 66 -7.29 20.70 -2.72
N THR A 67 -6.52 20.76 -1.63
CA THR A 67 -5.17 21.35 -1.65
C THR A 67 -4.19 20.38 -2.31
N LEU A 68 -3.28 20.87 -3.17
CA LEU A 68 -2.24 20.02 -3.77
C LEU A 68 -1.21 19.63 -2.70
N PRO A 69 -1.06 18.33 -2.35
CA PRO A 69 -0.13 17.91 -1.31
C PRO A 69 1.32 18.13 -1.72
N ASN A 70 2.18 18.51 -0.77
CA ASN A 70 3.60 18.80 -1.00
C ASN A 70 4.56 18.30 0.10
N ARG A 71 4.10 17.50 1.07
CA ARG A 71 4.94 16.90 2.12
C ARG A 71 4.95 15.38 2.03
N PHE A 72 5.87 14.76 2.77
CA PHE A 72 5.94 13.30 2.99
C PHE A 72 5.94 12.47 1.68
N GLY A 73 6.73 12.92 0.70
CA GLY A 73 6.87 12.26 -0.61
C GLY A 73 5.92 12.77 -1.69
N ALA A 74 4.94 13.62 -1.36
CA ALA A 74 3.96 14.11 -2.33
C ALA A 74 4.56 14.95 -3.47
N THR A 75 5.74 15.53 -3.29
CA THR A 75 6.44 16.27 -4.35
C THR A 75 6.98 15.38 -5.46
N HIS A 76 7.13 14.08 -5.19
CA HIS A 76 7.70 13.10 -6.12
C HIS A 76 6.70 12.03 -6.55
N ILE A 77 5.68 11.76 -5.73
CA ILE A 77 4.66 10.74 -5.98
C ILE A 77 3.28 11.34 -5.72
N VAL A 78 2.30 11.05 -6.57
CA VAL A 78 0.93 11.56 -6.45
C VAL A 78 0.23 11.02 -5.21
N ALA A 79 0.39 9.72 -4.93
CA ALA A 79 -0.18 9.06 -3.77
C ALA A 79 0.88 8.25 -2.97
N PRO A 80 1.73 8.93 -2.19
CA PRO A 80 2.80 8.27 -1.40
C PRO A 80 2.29 7.19 -0.43
N HIS A 81 1.11 7.40 0.17
CA HIS A 81 0.49 6.40 1.05
C HIS A 81 0.15 5.09 0.33
N TYR A 82 -0.17 5.10 -0.97
CA TYR A 82 -0.40 3.86 -1.71
C TYR A 82 0.90 3.07 -1.93
N THR A 83 2.04 3.77 -2.08
CA THR A 83 3.36 3.13 -2.05
C THR A 83 3.59 2.46 -0.71
N ALA A 84 3.29 3.16 0.39
CA ALA A 84 3.43 2.63 1.73
C ALA A 84 2.53 1.40 1.95
N GLU A 85 1.29 1.42 1.47
CA GLU A 85 0.38 0.28 1.53
C GLU A 85 0.94 -0.95 0.78
N CYS A 86 1.52 -0.75 -0.41
CA CYS A 86 2.19 -1.83 -1.14
C CYS A 86 3.38 -2.40 -0.34
N LEU A 87 4.17 -1.55 0.32
CA LEU A 87 5.28 -1.98 1.16
C LEU A 87 4.82 -2.77 2.39
N LEU A 88 3.67 -2.41 2.98
CA LEU A 88 3.07 -3.17 4.09
C LEU A 88 2.77 -4.60 3.64
N TYR A 89 2.00 -4.78 2.56
CA TYR A 89 1.67 -6.13 2.09
C TYR A 89 2.90 -6.91 1.60
N ALA A 90 3.86 -6.25 0.95
CA ALA A 90 5.11 -6.90 0.55
C ALA A 90 5.92 -7.39 1.76
N SER A 91 6.04 -6.57 2.80
CA SER A 91 6.73 -6.95 4.04
C SER A 91 6.04 -8.08 4.77
N LEU A 92 4.70 -8.10 4.84
CA LEU A 92 3.94 -9.21 5.41
C LEU A 92 4.08 -10.48 4.59
N ALA A 93 4.07 -10.38 3.25
CA ALA A 93 4.26 -11.51 2.36
C ALA A 93 5.63 -12.17 2.58
N VAL A 94 6.69 -11.39 2.77
CA VAL A 94 8.00 -11.94 3.14
C VAL A 94 7.96 -12.51 4.56
N LEU A 95 7.51 -11.73 5.54
CA LEU A 95 7.55 -12.09 6.97
C LEU A 95 6.86 -13.43 7.26
N THR A 96 5.71 -13.65 6.65
CA THR A 96 4.84 -14.83 6.89
C THR A 96 5.07 -15.96 5.89
N ALA A 97 6.10 -15.87 5.04
CA ALA A 97 6.42 -16.95 4.11
C ALA A 97 6.90 -18.19 4.88
N LYS A 98 6.32 -19.34 4.56
CA LYS A 98 6.66 -20.66 5.12
C LYS A 98 8.12 -21.03 4.86
N ASP A 99 8.66 -21.96 5.64
CA ASP A 99 10.03 -22.45 5.46
C ASP A 99 10.24 -22.99 4.04
N GLY A 100 11.36 -22.59 3.43
CA GLY A 100 11.66 -22.90 2.03
C GLY A 100 10.95 -22.01 0.99
N GLN A 101 10.08 -21.09 1.41
CA GLN A 101 9.42 -20.13 0.52
C GLN A 101 9.91 -18.70 0.75
N LEU A 102 10.04 -17.94 -0.35
CA LEU A 102 10.42 -16.53 -0.30
C LEU A 102 9.25 -15.63 0.10
N PHE A 103 8.03 -15.98 -0.30
CA PHE A 103 6.81 -15.19 -0.09
C PHE A 103 5.63 -16.08 0.30
N ASN A 104 4.79 -15.57 1.20
CA ASN A 104 3.44 -16.07 1.44
C ASN A 104 2.59 -15.80 0.19
N ARG A 105 2.00 -16.86 -0.37
CA ARG A 105 1.29 -16.79 -1.66
C ARG A 105 -0.03 -16.03 -1.55
N THR A 106 -0.76 -16.22 -0.45
CA THR A 106 -2.01 -15.48 -0.19
C THR A 106 -1.75 -13.99 -0.18
N LEU A 107 -0.77 -13.54 0.59
CA LEU A 107 -0.42 -12.13 0.70
C LEU A 107 0.21 -11.58 -0.58
N LEU A 108 0.87 -12.42 -1.38
CA LEU A 108 1.34 -12.02 -2.71
C LEU A 108 0.16 -11.75 -3.66
N CYS A 109 -0.89 -12.58 -3.62
CA CYS A 109 -2.13 -12.32 -4.35
C CYS A 109 -2.81 -11.03 -3.87
N VAL A 110 -2.85 -10.80 -2.55
CA VAL A 110 -3.37 -9.54 -1.98
C VAL A 110 -2.56 -8.35 -2.47
N LEU A 111 -1.23 -8.43 -2.43
CA LEU A 111 -0.35 -7.38 -2.94
C LEU A 111 -0.61 -7.09 -4.42
N ALA A 112 -0.74 -8.12 -5.26
CA ALA A 112 -1.02 -7.96 -6.67
C ALA A 112 -2.35 -7.22 -6.91
N PHE A 113 -3.41 -7.60 -6.18
CA PHE A 113 -4.69 -6.90 -6.24
C PHE A 113 -4.57 -5.44 -5.79
N VAL A 114 -3.90 -5.19 -4.65
CA VAL A 114 -3.71 -3.84 -4.08
C VAL A 114 -2.92 -2.94 -5.04
N VAL A 115 -1.83 -3.44 -5.63
CA VAL A 115 -1.04 -2.69 -6.62
C VAL A 115 -1.89 -2.28 -7.81
N VAL A 116 -2.71 -3.18 -8.35
CA VAL A 116 -3.58 -2.86 -9.49
C VAL A 116 -4.66 -1.85 -9.09
N ASN A 117 -5.38 -2.10 -8.00
CA ASN A 117 -6.49 -1.26 -7.54
C ASN A 117 -6.03 0.17 -7.19
N LEU A 118 -4.96 0.28 -6.41
CA LEU A 118 -4.39 1.57 -6.04
C LEU A 118 -3.70 2.24 -7.24
N GLY A 119 -3.09 1.46 -8.14
CA GLY A 119 -2.48 1.97 -9.36
C GLY A 119 -3.49 2.66 -10.28
N VAL A 120 -4.65 2.05 -10.50
CA VAL A 120 -5.76 2.66 -11.26
C VAL A 120 -6.23 3.96 -10.58
N THR A 121 -6.37 3.93 -9.25
CA THR A 121 -6.78 5.11 -8.47
C THR A 121 -5.73 6.23 -8.53
N ALA A 122 -4.45 5.90 -8.49
CA ALA A 122 -3.34 6.85 -8.58
C ALA A 122 -3.25 7.51 -9.96
N ASP A 123 -3.47 6.76 -11.04
CA ASP A 123 -3.54 7.32 -12.40
C ASP A 123 -4.71 8.29 -12.54
N GLY A 124 -5.89 7.90 -12.06
CA GLY A 124 -7.06 8.79 -12.01
C GLY A 124 -6.79 10.06 -11.21
N THR A 125 -6.13 9.93 -10.05
CA THR A 125 -5.74 11.06 -9.20
C THR A 125 -4.74 11.98 -9.91
N LYS A 126 -3.75 11.44 -10.62
CA LYS A 126 -2.78 12.24 -11.39
C LYS A 126 -3.49 13.04 -12.49
N LYS A 127 -4.37 12.39 -13.26
CA LYS A 127 -5.19 13.04 -14.30
C LYS A 127 -6.05 14.16 -13.71
N TRP A 128 -6.70 13.89 -12.58
CA TRP A 128 -7.50 14.87 -11.86
C TRP A 128 -6.66 16.05 -11.36
N GLN A 129 -5.48 15.82 -10.76
CA GLN A 129 -4.58 16.87 -10.31
C GLN A 129 -4.07 17.75 -11.48
N LEU A 130 -3.73 17.14 -12.61
CA LEU A 130 -3.33 17.87 -13.82
C LEU A 130 -4.43 18.80 -14.33
N SER A 131 -5.69 18.35 -14.26
CA SER A 131 -6.86 19.17 -14.61
C SER A 131 -7.07 20.29 -13.59
N LYS A 132 -7.12 19.95 -12.29
CA LYS A 132 -7.48 20.86 -11.20
C LYS A 132 -6.44 21.96 -10.96
N PHE A 133 -5.15 21.63 -11.05
CA PHE A 133 -4.05 22.54 -10.74
C PHE A 133 -3.34 22.99 -12.02
N ALA A 134 -4.07 23.65 -12.92
CA ALA A 134 -3.56 24.09 -14.22
C ALA A 134 -2.25 24.90 -14.13
N GLY A 135 -2.13 25.80 -13.15
CA GLY A 135 -0.93 26.61 -12.89
C GLY A 135 0.26 25.82 -12.33
N ARG A 136 0.07 24.57 -11.89
CA ARG A 136 1.12 23.68 -11.34
C ARG A 136 1.26 22.38 -12.14
N LYS A 137 0.77 22.35 -13.39
CA LYS A 137 0.83 21.16 -14.26
C LYS A 137 2.23 20.62 -14.47
N ALA A 138 3.23 21.49 -14.60
CA ALA A 138 4.62 21.07 -14.80
C ALA A 138 5.12 20.24 -13.61
N GLU A 139 4.86 20.70 -12.39
CA GLU A 139 5.20 19.98 -11.16
C GLU A 139 4.48 18.63 -11.07
N VAL A 140 3.16 18.60 -11.32
CA VAL A 140 2.37 17.35 -11.23
C VAL A 140 2.78 16.32 -12.28
N ARG A 141 3.21 16.76 -13.48
CA ARG A 141 3.67 15.84 -14.55
C ARG A 141 4.88 15.01 -14.12
N MET A 142 5.80 15.60 -13.36
CA MET A 142 7.03 14.96 -12.90
C MET A 142 6.81 13.96 -11.76
N ARG A 143 5.66 14.01 -11.07
CA ARG A 143 5.35 13.07 -9.99
C ARG A 143 5.05 11.69 -10.55
N TRP A 144 5.66 10.64 -10.02
CA TRP A 144 5.22 9.25 -10.22
C TRP A 144 3.78 9.10 -9.71
N ARG A 145 3.02 8.13 -10.22
CA ARG A 145 1.66 7.89 -9.75
C ARG A 145 1.68 7.22 -8.38
N MET A 146 2.47 6.15 -8.27
CA MET A 146 2.48 5.28 -7.08
C MET A 146 3.83 4.61 -6.84
N LEU A 147 4.53 4.09 -7.86
CA LEU A 147 5.78 3.35 -7.68
C LEU A 147 6.95 4.22 -8.17
N PRO A 148 7.78 4.78 -7.28
CA PRO A 148 8.87 5.65 -7.69
C PRO A 148 9.86 4.91 -8.59
N GLY A 149 10.24 5.54 -9.71
CA GLY A 149 11.12 4.94 -10.71
C GLY A 149 10.42 4.02 -11.71
N LEU A 150 9.13 3.70 -11.53
CA LEU A 150 8.39 2.80 -12.39
C LEU A 150 7.07 3.38 -12.89
N PHE A 151 6.18 3.85 -12.00
CA PHE A 151 4.80 4.22 -12.33
C PHE A 151 4.26 5.41 -11.56
#